data_AF-A0A134BFT6-F1
#
_entry.id   AF-A0A134BFT6-F1
#
_cell.length_a   1.000
_cell.length_b   1.000
_cell.length_c   1.000
_cell.angle_alpha   90.00
_cell.angle_beta   90.00
_cell.angle_gamma   90.00
#
_symmetry.space_group_name_H-M   'P 1'
#
loop_
_entity.id
_entity.type
_entity.pdbx_description
1 polymer ?
#
loop_
_entity_poly.entity_id
_entity_poly.type
_entity_poly.pdbx_seq_one_letter_code
_entity_poly.pdbx_strand_id
1 'polypeptide(L)'
;MKRIAMVCGLLLFAVATFSQNSATRYLISYDRQHMFLRHGQEMNVVDMELEWPRLLNGERADSLQAKLCRIAFGQYAGSVEQSRKAFLNRLGQPVVGQLDSLPDDRKFCYVRCKVQQLGFSPERFISFRVEYDCQPEALSSQKAESRIRFITYDMTAHEVMEESDMMDLGALMNDSYNYSTLLRYLSHGARTSLQGEIEASSVLGPALSGEHSAVFEVFYNNGADSFLSDIPYEVLRGAMKRRVKKMMKATTQPVALVDNLEFNDGIDDSLTICKQPDVQPTYKNTRVRDKKSF
;
A
#
# COMPACT_ATOMS: atom_id res chain seq x y z
N MET A 1 26.03 46.15 10.34
CA MET A 1 26.20 44.76 10.83
C MET A 1 25.02 44.25 11.67
N LYS A 2 24.48 45.01 12.64
CA LYS A 2 23.32 44.55 13.48
C LYS A 2 22.01 44.29 12.71
N ARG A 3 21.75 44.99 11.60
CA ARG A 3 20.52 44.81 10.78
C ARG A 3 20.54 43.56 9.88
N ILE A 4 21.72 43.10 9.45
CA ILE A 4 21.86 41.90 8.61
C ILE A 4 21.71 40.63 9.46
N ALA A 5 22.28 40.62 10.67
CA ALA A 5 22.12 39.51 11.62
C ALA A 5 20.65 39.31 12.05
N MET A 6 19.87 40.39 12.15
CA MET A 6 18.45 40.34 12.51
C MET A 6 17.58 39.73 11.39
N VAL A 7 17.91 40.02 10.13
CA VAL A 7 17.19 39.47 8.96
C VAL A 7 17.51 37.99 8.75
N CYS A 8 18.77 37.57 8.95
CA CYS A 8 19.13 36.15 8.90
C CYS A 8 18.49 35.32 10.02
N GLY A 9 18.36 35.88 11.23
CA GLY A 9 17.64 35.22 12.34
C GLY A 9 16.15 35.03 12.07
N LEU A 10 15.49 36.02 11.48
CA LEU A 10 14.06 35.95 11.14
C LEU A 10 13.77 34.95 10.00
N LEU A 11 14.66 34.85 9.01
CA LEU A 11 14.60 33.86 7.95
C LEU A 11 14.79 32.43 8.48
N LEU A 12 15.71 32.21 9.44
CA LEU A 12 15.92 30.89 10.04
C LEU A 12 14.75 30.44 10.93
N PHE A 13 14.08 31.36 11.64
CA PHE A 13 12.87 31.07 12.41
C PHE A 13 11.65 30.78 11.52
N ALA A 14 11.51 31.49 10.39
CA ALA A 14 10.48 31.18 9.40
C ALA A 14 10.70 29.78 8.81
N VAL A 15 11.92 29.40 8.40
CA VAL A 15 12.17 28.07 7.84
C VAL A 15 11.92 26.93 8.85
N ALA A 16 12.28 27.12 10.12
CA ALA A 16 12.04 26.13 11.17
C ALA A 16 10.54 25.92 11.47
N THR A 17 9.74 26.99 11.48
CA THR A 17 8.29 26.91 11.72
C THR A 17 7.52 26.31 10.54
N PHE A 18 7.96 26.54 9.30
CA PHE A 18 7.38 25.88 8.12
C PHE A 18 7.70 24.38 8.07
N SER A 19 8.89 23.96 8.53
CA SER A 19 9.29 22.55 8.56
C SER A 19 8.59 21.73 9.66
N GLN A 20 8.29 22.33 10.83
CA GLN A 20 7.53 21.65 11.88
C GLN A 20 6.04 21.58 11.56
N ASN A 21 5.45 22.63 10.97
CA ASN A 21 4.02 22.64 10.62
C ASN A 21 3.63 21.71 9.47
N SER A 22 4.58 21.34 8.60
CA SER A 22 4.34 20.41 7.49
C SER A 22 4.40 18.94 7.94
N ALA A 23 5.27 18.59 8.89
CA ALA A 23 5.34 17.25 9.49
C ALA A 23 4.05 16.88 10.25
N THR A 24 3.32 17.86 10.80
CA THR A 24 2.07 17.62 11.54
C THR A 24 0.83 17.49 10.65
N ARG A 25 0.92 17.76 9.34
CA ARG A 25 -0.24 17.73 8.42
C ARG A 25 -0.39 16.42 7.66
N TYR A 26 0.71 15.70 7.45
CA TYR A 26 0.71 14.46 6.68
C TYR A 26 1.44 13.39 7.45
N LEU A 27 0.75 12.28 7.74
CA LEU A 27 1.29 11.15 8.47
C LEU A 27 0.90 9.86 7.76
N ILE A 28 1.91 9.14 7.26
CA ILE A 28 1.80 7.77 6.76
C ILE A 28 2.56 6.88 7.74
N SER A 29 1.88 5.85 8.28
CA SER A 29 2.53 4.82 9.10
C SER A 29 2.94 3.65 8.24
N TYR A 30 4.09 3.04 8.54
CA TYR A 30 4.58 1.86 7.86
C TYR A 30 4.50 0.66 8.81
N ASP A 31 3.71 -0.35 8.45
CA ASP A 31 3.51 -1.57 9.24
C ASP A 31 3.86 -2.80 8.40
N ARG A 32 4.86 -3.57 8.84
CA ARG A 32 5.28 -4.81 8.18
C ARG A 32 5.27 -5.95 9.17
N GLN A 33 4.51 -7.00 8.86
CA GLN A 33 4.29 -8.13 9.77
C GLN A 33 4.34 -9.45 9.02
N HIS A 34 4.87 -10.46 9.70
CA HIS A 34 4.80 -11.86 9.30
C HIS A 34 4.26 -12.66 10.49
N MET A 35 3.10 -13.29 10.32
CA MET A 35 2.38 -13.95 11.41
C MET A 35 2.02 -15.38 11.04
N PHE A 36 2.17 -16.29 12.01
CA PHE A 36 1.62 -17.64 11.95
C PHE A 36 0.39 -17.71 12.83
N LEU A 37 -0.76 -17.97 12.23
CA LEU A 37 -2.05 -18.09 12.91
C LEU A 37 -2.55 -19.52 12.80
N ARG A 38 -3.19 -20.01 13.86
CA ARG A 38 -3.79 -21.35 13.90
C ARG A 38 -5.30 -21.24 14.06
N HIS A 39 -6.03 -21.92 13.19
CA HIS A 39 -7.47 -22.07 13.27
C HIS A 39 -7.83 -23.55 13.29
N GLY A 40 -8.02 -24.11 14.48
CA GLY A 40 -8.21 -25.55 14.65
C GLY A 40 -6.97 -26.35 14.22
N GLN A 41 -7.10 -27.08 13.10
CA GLN A 41 -6.01 -27.85 12.50
C GLN A 41 -5.33 -27.13 11.32
N GLU A 42 -5.81 -25.95 10.94
CA GLU A 42 -5.27 -25.17 9.84
C GLU A 42 -4.21 -24.18 10.33
N MET A 43 -3.26 -23.90 9.45
CA MET A 43 -2.20 -22.93 9.66
C MET A 43 -2.35 -21.82 8.61
N ASN A 44 -2.42 -20.57 9.04
CA ASN A 44 -2.50 -19.42 8.15
C ASN A 44 -1.23 -18.59 8.32
N VAL A 45 -0.50 -18.39 7.22
CA VAL A 45 0.67 -17.52 7.18
C VAL A 45 0.20 -16.18 6.63
N VAL A 46 0.39 -15.11 7.40
CA VAL A 46 -0.10 -13.78 7.04
C VAL A 46 1.07 -12.81 6.92
N ASP A 47 1.26 -12.29 5.72
CA ASP A 47 2.21 -11.24 5.38
C ASP A 47 1.47 -9.92 5.19
N MET A 48 1.85 -8.90 5.95
CA MET A 48 1.32 -7.54 5.81
C MET A 48 2.46 -6.57 5.49
N GLU A 49 2.23 -5.68 4.52
CA GLU A 49 3.10 -4.56 4.17
C GLU A 49 2.22 -3.34 3.89
N LEU A 50 2.03 -2.48 4.89
CA LEU A 50 1.00 -1.44 4.88
C LEU A 50 1.64 -0.05 5.01
N GLU A 51 1.55 0.74 3.95
CA GLU A 51 1.78 2.19 3.97
C GLU A 51 0.44 2.89 4.21
N TRP A 52 0.14 3.17 5.48
CA TRP A 52 -1.22 3.53 5.90
C TRP A 52 -1.38 5.03 6.19
N PRO A 53 -2.35 5.72 5.54
CA PRO A 53 -2.57 7.15 5.77
C PRO A 53 -3.29 7.39 7.10
N ARG A 54 -2.57 7.93 8.08
CA ARG A 54 -3.10 8.30 9.39
C ARG A 54 -3.66 9.72 9.39
N LEU A 55 -2.97 10.64 8.72
CA LEU A 55 -3.35 12.03 8.62
C LEU A 55 -3.05 12.58 7.22
N LEU A 56 -4.00 13.27 6.61
CA LEU A 56 -3.85 13.97 5.34
C LEU A 56 -4.34 15.40 5.48
N ASN A 57 -3.48 16.36 5.18
CA ASN A 57 -3.75 17.79 5.31
C ASN A 57 -4.28 18.22 6.70
N GLY A 58 -3.84 17.55 7.77
CA GLY A 58 -4.27 17.83 9.15
C GLY A 58 -5.55 17.13 9.58
N GLU A 59 -6.16 16.30 8.72
CA GLU A 59 -7.43 15.61 8.97
C GLU A 59 -7.33 14.10 8.78
N ARG A 60 -8.21 13.35 9.48
CA ARG A 60 -8.35 11.91 9.26
C ARG A 60 -9.11 11.67 7.94
N ALA A 61 -8.50 10.89 7.05
CA ALA A 61 -9.12 10.53 5.79
C ALA A 61 -10.01 9.29 5.94
N ASP A 62 -11.11 9.42 6.69
CA ASP A 62 -11.95 8.27 7.10
C ASP A 62 -12.51 7.49 5.89
N SER A 63 -12.94 8.19 4.83
CA SER A 63 -13.46 7.55 3.61
C SER A 63 -12.37 6.73 2.90
N LEU A 64 -11.14 7.25 2.86
CA LEU A 64 -9.97 6.53 2.34
C LEU A 64 -9.63 5.33 3.22
N GLN A 65 -9.49 5.51 4.53
CA GLN A 65 -9.15 4.42 5.46
C GLN A 65 -10.20 3.30 5.42
N ALA A 66 -11.49 3.65 5.36
CA ALA A 66 -12.56 2.68 5.24
C ALA A 66 -12.52 1.92 3.90
N LYS A 67 -12.11 2.57 2.80
CA LYS A 67 -11.94 1.91 1.51
C LYS A 67 -10.72 0.98 1.53
N LEU A 68 -9.58 1.44 2.06
CA LEU A 68 -8.37 0.63 2.23
C LEU A 68 -8.66 -0.62 3.05
N CYS A 69 -9.38 -0.52 4.17
CA CYS A 69 -9.76 -1.69 4.98
C CYS A 69 -10.60 -2.71 4.20
N ARG A 70 -11.61 -2.24 3.46
CA ARG A 70 -12.46 -3.15 2.66
C ARG A 70 -11.67 -3.93 1.61
N ILE A 71 -10.65 -3.31 1.03
CA ILE A 71 -9.82 -3.98 0.02
C ILE A 71 -8.80 -4.89 0.70
N ALA A 72 -7.96 -4.33 1.59
CA ALA A 72 -6.83 -5.04 2.21
C ALA A 72 -7.26 -6.13 3.20
N PHE A 73 -8.37 -5.94 3.91
CA PHE A 73 -8.86 -6.87 4.95
C PHE A 73 -10.21 -7.51 4.60
N GLY A 74 -10.78 -7.18 3.44
CA GLY A 74 -12.09 -7.67 3.01
C GLY A 74 -13.29 -7.04 3.71
N GLN A 75 -13.08 -6.16 4.71
CA GLN A 75 -14.14 -5.55 5.50
C GLN A 75 -13.71 -4.23 6.16
N TYR A 76 -14.69 -3.42 6.56
CA TYR A 76 -14.47 -2.27 7.44
C TYR A 76 -15.31 -2.42 8.70
N ALA A 77 -14.65 -2.41 9.85
CA ALA A 77 -15.25 -2.57 11.17
C ALA A 77 -15.10 -1.30 12.01
N GLY A 78 -15.41 -0.12 11.46
CA GLY A 78 -15.46 1.14 12.21
C GLY A 78 -14.12 1.85 12.44
N SER A 79 -13.02 1.12 12.56
CA SER A 79 -11.65 1.66 12.52
C SER A 79 -10.70 0.70 11.83
N VAL A 80 -9.47 1.17 11.54
CA VAL A 80 -8.40 0.35 10.96
C VAL A 80 -8.02 -0.79 11.90
N GLU A 81 -7.86 -0.49 13.18
CA GLU A 81 -7.48 -1.42 14.23
C GLU A 81 -8.54 -2.50 14.42
N GLN A 82 -9.82 -2.09 14.46
CA GLN A 82 -10.94 -3.02 14.57
C GLN A 82 -11.06 -3.89 13.31
N SER A 83 -10.83 -3.32 12.13
CA SER A 83 -10.85 -4.06 10.86
C SER A 83 -9.73 -5.09 10.80
N ARG A 84 -8.49 -4.69 11.14
CA ARG A 84 -7.31 -5.56 11.21
C ARG A 84 -7.50 -6.68 12.24
N LYS A 85 -7.97 -6.35 13.45
CA LYS A 85 -8.23 -7.34 14.51
C LYS A 85 -9.26 -8.37 14.07
N ALA A 86 -10.39 -7.91 13.51
CA ALA A 86 -11.44 -8.81 13.06
C ALA A 86 -10.98 -9.70 11.88
N PHE A 87 -10.15 -9.15 10.98
CA PHE A 87 -9.50 -9.90 9.92
C PHE A 87 -8.57 -11.00 10.44
N LEU A 88 -7.66 -10.67 11.38
CA LEU A 88 -6.73 -11.64 11.97
C LEU A 88 -7.47 -12.72 12.77
N ASN A 89 -8.49 -12.32 13.55
CA ASN A 89 -9.31 -13.28 14.30
C ASN A 89 -10.02 -14.30 13.41
N ARG A 90 -10.41 -13.91 12.19
CA ARG A 90 -10.99 -14.84 11.20
C ARG A 90 -10.00 -15.90 10.75
N LEU A 91 -8.70 -15.56 10.72
CA LEU A 91 -7.61 -16.44 10.32
C LEU A 91 -7.05 -17.28 11.48
N GLY A 92 -7.43 -16.98 12.71
CA GLY A 92 -7.13 -17.80 13.89
C GLY A 92 -6.44 -17.05 15.01
N GLN A 93 -5.78 -17.80 15.88
CA GLN A 93 -4.99 -17.26 17.00
C GLN A 93 -3.50 -17.39 16.70
N PRO A 94 -2.66 -16.43 17.12
CA PRO A 94 -1.23 -16.53 16.91
C PRO A 94 -0.63 -17.78 17.53
N VAL A 95 0.26 -18.41 16.78
CA VAL A 95 1.02 -19.57 17.25
C VAL A 95 2.12 -19.06 18.18
N VAL A 96 2.03 -19.45 19.44
CA VAL A 96 3.03 -19.15 20.46
C VAL A 96 3.70 -20.45 20.91
N GLY A 97 5.03 -20.48 20.89
CA GLY A 97 5.81 -21.63 21.32
C GLY A 97 5.86 -22.78 20.30
N GLN A 98 6.15 -23.98 20.79
CA GLN A 98 6.34 -25.18 19.98
C GLN A 98 5.00 -25.87 19.71
N LEU A 99 4.79 -26.35 18.49
CA LEU A 99 3.62 -27.15 18.14
C LEU A 99 3.75 -28.57 18.71
N ASP A 100 2.64 -29.13 19.22
CA ASP A 100 2.58 -30.49 19.75
C ASP A 100 2.79 -31.57 18.67
N SER A 101 2.57 -31.22 17.41
CA SER A 101 2.75 -32.10 16.25
C SER A 101 3.10 -31.29 15.01
N LEU A 102 3.66 -31.95 14.00
CA LEU A 102 3.91 -31.34 12.71
C LEU A 102 2.57 -30.99 12.04
N PRO A 103 2.39 -29.76 11.54
CA PRO A 103 1.18 -29.38 10.83
C PRO A 103 1.08 -30.10 9.48
N ASP A 104 -0.15 -30.31 8.99
CA ASP A 104 -0.40 -30.88 7.66
C ASP A 104 -0.33 -29.75 6.63
N ASP A 105 0.71 -29.76 5.78
CA ASP A 105 0.97 -28.71 4.78
C ASP A 105 -0.24 -28.44 3.87
N ARG A 106 -1.05 -29.46 3.59
CA ARG A 106 -2.26 -29.29 2.75
C ARG A 106 -3.33 -28.42 3.41
N LYS A 107 -3.22 -28.15 4.71
CA LYS A 107 -4.13 -27.30 5.49
C LYS A 107 -3.58 -25.89 5.71
N PHE A 108 -2.51 -25.52 4.99
CA PHE A 108 -1.98 -24.16 5.03
C PHE A 108 -2.83 -23.20 4.18
N CYS A 109 -2.79 -21.93 4.53
CA CYS A 109 -3.21 -20.85 3.66
C CYS A 109 -2.23 -19.69 3.80
N TYR A 110 -1.82 -19.13 2.66
CA TYR A 110 -0.93 -17.98 2.60
C TYR A 110 -1.76 -16.75 2.27
N VAL A 111 -1.69 -15.74 3.12
CA VAL A 111 -2.47 -14.51 2.97
C VAL A 111 -1.52 -13.33 2.94
N ARG A 112 -1.60 -12.52 1.88
CA ARG A 112 -0.83 -11.30 1.71
C ARG A 112 -1.73 -10.09 1.66
N CYS A 113 -1.41 -9.08 2.45
CA CYS A 113 -2.03 -7.75 2.40
C CYS A 113 -0.94 -6.72 2.08
N LYS A 114 -1.09 -5.97 1.00
CA LYS A 114 -0.16 -4.87 0.67
C LYS A 114 -0.92 -3.58 0.41
N VAL A 115 -0.50 -2.50 1.05
CA VAL A 115 -0.93 -1.13 0.74
C VAL A 115 0.33 -0.34 0.44
N GLN A 116 0.46 0.17 -0.77
CA GLN A 116 1.64 0.89 -1.21
C GLN A 116 1.24 2.25 -1.78
N GLN A 117 1.83 3.32 -1.26
CA GLN A 117 1.69 4.66 -1.80
C GLN A 117 2.37 4.73 -3.18
N LEU A 118 1.62 5.18 -4.18
CA LEU A 118 2.09 5.29 -5.55
C LEU A 118 2.47 6.71 -5.94
N GLY A 119 1.82 7.69 -5.32
CA GLY A 119 1.95 9.11 -5.66
C GLY A 119 1.26 9.97 -4.62
N PHE A 120 1.77 11.19 -4.47
CA PHE A 120 1.26 12.17 -3.54
C PHE A 120 1.49 13.57 -4.11
N SER A 121 0.42 14.36 -4.09
CA SER A 121 0.49 15.80 -4.26
C SER A 121 -0.12 16.44 -3.02
N PRO A 122 0.63 17.25 -2.25
CA PRO A 122 0.08 18.01 -1.14
C PRO A 122 -1.21 18.70 -1.53
N GLU A 123 -2.18 18.66 -0.60
CA GLU A 123 -3.50 19.30 -0.68
C GLU A 123 -4.42 18.77 -1.79
N ARG A 124 -3.92 18.11 -2.83
CA ARG A 124 -4.73 17.62 -3.97
C ARG A 124 -5.09 16.15 -3.90
N PHE A 125 -4.11 15.26 -3.86
CA PHE A 125 -4.39 13.83 -3.90
C PHE A 125 -3.29 12.97 -3.28
N ILE A 126 -3.67 11.74 -2.91
CA ILE A 126 -2.75 10.65 -2.61
C ILE A 126 -3.27 9.37 -3.27
N SER A 127 -2.35 8.54 -3.75
CA SER A 127 -2.68 7.35 -4.54
C SER A 127 -2.08 6.09 -3.95
N PHE A 128 -2.80 4.98 -4.05
CA PHE A 128 -2.36 3.69 -3.52
C PHE A 128 -2.60 2.54 -4.50
N ARG A 129 -1.69 1.57 -4.46
CA ARG A 129 -1.91 0.20 -4.90
C ARG A 129 -2.27 -0.62 -3.68
N VAL A 130 -3.40 -1.31 -3.73
CA VAL A 130 -3.89 -2.14 -2.63
C VAL A 130 -4.09 -3.55 -3.13
N GLU A 131 -3.51 -4.51 -2.42
CA GLU A 131 -3.53 -5.92 -2.74
C GLU A 131 -4.01 -6.72 -1.53
N TYR A 132 -4.90 -7.66 -1.82
CA TYR A 132 -5.24 -8.77 -0.96
C TYR A 132 -5.11 -10.05 -1.78
N ASP A 133 -4.33 -11.00 -1.29
CA ASP A 133 -4.14 -12.29 -1.93
C ASP A 133 -4.25 -13.39 -0.89
N CYS A 134 -5.07 -14.41 -1.17
CA CYS A 134 -5.36 -15.52 -0.30
C CYS A 134 -5.24 -16.81 -1.10
N GLN A 135 -4.18 -17.56 -0.81
CA GLN A 135 -3.76 -18.77 -1.50
C GLN A 135 -3.88 -19.97 -0.54
N PRO A 136 -5.06 -20.62 -0.48
CA PRO A 136 -5.26 -21.83 0.30
C PRO A 136 -4.61 -23.04 -0.38
N GLU A 137 -4.04 -23.93 0.43
CA GLU A 137 -3.68 -25.29 0.02
C GLU A 137 -4.91 -26.20 -0.07
N ALA A 138 -4.73 -27.38 -0.65
CA ALA A 138 -5.81 -28.26 -1.10
C ALA A 138 -6.88 -28.64 -0.04
N LEU A 139 -6.54 -28.60 1.25
CA LEU A 139 -7.43 -28.96 2.38
C LEU A 139 -7.68 -27.78 3.33
N SER A 140 -7.32 -26.55 2.97
CA SER A 140 -7.68 -25.36 3.74
C SER A 140 -9.14 -24.97 3.53
N SER A 141 -9.81 -24.52 4.59
CA SER A 141 -11.15 -23.96 4.56
C SER A 141 -11.22 -22.52 4.02
N GLN A 142 -10.07 -21.86 3.86
CA GLN A 142 -10.02 -20.51 3.30
C GLN A 142 -10.37 -20.54 1.80
N LYS A 143 -11.00 -19.46 1.33
CA LYS A 143 -11.36 -19.33 -0.09
C LYS A 143 -10.21 -18.67 -0.86
N ALA A 144 -9.83 -19.26 -1.99
CA ALA A 144 -8.89 -18.65 -2.92
C ALA A 144 -9.47 -17.33 -3.44
N GLU A 145 -8.74 -16.25 -3.25
CA GLU A 145 -9.18 -14.91 -3.63
C GLU A 145 -8.00 -13.97 -3.81
N SER A 146 -7.96 -13.27 -4.94
CA SER A 146 -6.96 -12.25 -5.22
C SER A 146 -7.63 -10.96 -5.70
N ARG A 147 -7.19 -9.83 -5.17
CA ARG A 147 -7.72 -8.49 -5.47
C ARG A 147 -6.57 -7.51 -5.51
N ILE A 148 -6.40 -6.84 -6.66
CA ILE A 148 -5.52 -5.69 -6.81
C ILE A 148 -6.39 -4.49 -7.20
N ARG A 149 -6.18 -3.35 -6.56
CA ARG A 149 -6.89 -2.10 -6.86
C ARG A 149 -5.93 -0.92 -6.85
N PHE A 150 -6.12 -0.04 -7.84
CA PHE A 150 -5.49 1.26 -7.92
C PHE A 150 -6.53 2.30 -7.51
N ILE A 151 -6.19 3.10 -6.49
CA ILE A 151 -7.07 4.15 -5.99
C ILE A 151 -6.35 5.48 -5.91
N THR A 152 -7.07 6.56 -6.19
CA THR A 152 -6.63 7.94 -5.95
C THR A 152 -7.63 8.62 -5.02
N TYR A 153 -7.18 9.10 -3.88
CA TYR A 153 -8.00 9.91 -2.98
C TYR A 153 -7.91 11.37 -3.37
N ASP A 154 -9.03 11.94 -3.77
CA ASP A 154 -9.19 13.38 -4.01
C ASP A 154 -9.34 14.09 -2.66
N MET A 155 -8.27 14.74 -2.19
CA MET A 155 -8.28 15.49 -0.93
C MET A 155 -9.14 16.76 -1.03
N THR A 156 -9.50 17.21 -2.23
CA THR A 156 -10.33 18.40 -2.43
C THR A 156 -11.82 18.09 -2.34
N ALA A 157 -12.20 16.85 -2.68
CA ALA A 157 -13.57 16.36 -2.60
C ALA A 157 -13.81 15.36 -1.46
N HIS A 158 -12.75 14.94 -0.76
CA HIS A 158 -12.75 13.89 0.26
C HIS A 158 -13.29 12.53 -0.21
N GLU A 159 -13.03 12.20 -1.48
CA GLU A 159 -13.59 11.03 -2.14
C GLU A 159 -12.51 10.14 -2.76
N VAL A 160 -12.75 8.82 -2.73
CA VAL A 160 -11.88 7.85 -3.37
C VAL A 160 -12.35 7.63 -4.81
N MET A 161 -11.42 7.77 -5.76
CA MET A 161 -11.61 7.47 -7.16
C MET A 161 -10.93 6.14 -7.50
N GLU A 162 -11.65 5.27 -8.20
CA GLU A 162 -11.11 4.02 -8.78
C GLU A 162 -10.87 4.20 -10.29
N GLU A 163 -10.33 3.17 -10.95
CA GLU A 163 -9.92 3.20 -12.36
C GLU A 163 -10.98 3.83 -13.29
N SER A 164 -12.24 3.43 -13.11
CA SER A 164 -13.36 3.92 -13.91
C SER A 164 -13.69 5.39 -13.64
N ASP A 165 -13.37 5.94 -12.48
CA ASP A 165 -13.53 7.38 -12.17
C ASP A 165 -12.37 8.22 -12.75
N MET A 166 -11.23 7.59 -12.99
CA MET A 166 -10.01 8.25 -13.41
C MET A 166 -9.98 8.51 -14.92
N MET A 167 -10.16 7.46 -15.71
CA MET A 167 -9.98 7.52 -17.16
C MET A 167 -10.99 6.63 -17.89
N ASP A 168 -11.33 7.01 -19.13
CA ASP A 168 -12.01 6.13 -20.07
C ASP A 168 -10.98 5.29 -20.81
N LEU A 169 -10.56 4.17 -20.21
CA LEU A 169 -9.60 3.26 -20.83
C LEU A 169 -10.17 2.56 -22.08
N GLY A 170 -11.50 2.39 -22.16
CA GLY A 170 -12.15 1.86 -23.35
C GLY A 170 -11.85 2.73 -24.58
N ALA A 171 -11.88 4.05 -24.43
CA ALA A 171 -11.50 4.98 -25.50
C ALA A 171 -10.04 4.84 -25.96
N LEU A 172 -9.12 4.44 -25.07
CA LEU A 172 -7.70 4.20 -25.40
C LEU A 172 -7.48 2.81 -26.03
N MET A 173 -8.21 1.80 -25.56
CA MET A 173 -7.99 0.41 -25.94
C MET A 173 -8.74 0.00 -27.21
N ASN A 174 -9.85 0.66 -27.53
CA ASN A 174 -10.68 0.29 -28.69
C ASN A 174 -10.10 0.72 -30.04
N ASP A 175 -9.17 1.66 -30.05
CA ASP A 175 -8.46 2.10 -31.27
C ASP A 175 -7.07 1.45 -31.33
N SER A 176 -6.81 0.68 -32.38
CA SER A 176 -5.56 -0.10 -32.52
C SER A 176 -4.30 0.77 -32.46
N TYR A 177 -4.36 1.99 -33.00
CA TYR A 177 -3.24 2.92 -32.98
C TYR A 177 -2.99 3.47 -31.57
N ASN A 178 -4.04 3.90 -30.87
CA ASN A 178 -3.97 4.36 -29.49
C ASN A 178 -3.50 3.23 -28.55
N TYR A 179 -3.97 2.01 -28.76
CA TYR A 179 -3.54 0.85 -27.98
C TYR A 179 -2.05 0.54 -28.19
N SER A 180 -1.57 0.48 -29.44
CA SER A 180 -0.14 0.30 -29.71
C SER A 180 0.73 1.43 -29.14
N THR A 181 0.21 2.66 -29.17
CA THR A 181 0.88 3.84 -28.60
C THR A 181 0.96 3.71 -27.08
N LEU A 182 -0.14 3.32 -26.44
CA LEU A 182 -0.22 3.08 -25.00
C LEU A 182 0.77 2.00 -24.57
N LEU A 183 0.81 0.84 -25.25
CA LEU A 183 1.77 -0.23 -24.97
C LEU A 183 3.21 0.27 -25.08
N ARG A 184 3.54 1.06 -26.11
CA ARG A 184 4.86 1.67 -26.22
C ARG A 184 5.19 2.54 -25.02
N TYR A 185 4.27 3.39 -24.57
CA TYR A 185 4.47 4.20 -23.37
C TYR A 185 4.56 3.36 -22.09
N LEU A 186 3.82 2.27 -21.99
CA LEU A 186 3.90 1.33 -20.85
C LEU A 186 5.29 0.67 -20.77
N SER A 187 5.85 0.24 -21.91
CA SER A 187 7.20 -0.36 -21.92
C SER A 187 8.29 0.68 -21.60
N HIS A 188 8.18 1.90 -22.13
CA HIS A 188 9.17 2.96 -21.88
C HIS A 188 9.07 3.56 -20.48
N GLY A 189 7.87 3.57 -19.90
CA GLY A 189 7.58 4.10 -18.57
C GLY A 189 7.82 3.11 -17.43
N ALA A 190 8.29 1.90 -17.73
CA ALA A 190 8.51 0.85 -16.75
C ALA A 190 9.47 1.30 -15.64
N ARG A 191 9.06 1.11 -14.38
CA ARG A 191 9.88 1.41 -13.19
C ARG A 191 11.01 0.39 -12.97
N THR A 192 10.95 -0.73 -13.69
CA THR A 192 11.95 -1.80 -13.65
C THR A 192 12.52 -2.00 -15.05
N SER A 193 13.76 -2.48 -15.12
CA SER A 193 14.36 -2.86 -16.40
C SER A 193 13.64 -4.09 -16.94
N LEU A 194 13.15 -3.98 -18.17
CA LEU A 194 12.49 -5.06 -18.88
C LEU A 194 13.52 -5.81 -19.73
N GLN A 195 13.50 -7.14 -19.68
CA GLN A 195 14.33 -7.99 -20.54
C GLN A 195 13.47 -8.57 -21.67
N GLY A 196 13.82 -8.25 -22.91
CA GLY A 196 13.13 -8.75 -24.09
C GLY A 196 11.81 -8.04 -24.40
N GLU A 197 11.10 -8.57 -25.40
CA GLU A 197 9.76 -8.12 -25.75
C GLU A 197 8.76 -8.65 -24.73
N ILE A 198 7.87 -7.78 -24.25
CA ILE A 198 6.82 -8.15 -23.31
C ILE A 198 5.48 -8.13 -24.01
N GLU A 199 4.80 -9.28 -24.00
CA GLU A 199 3.40 -9.39 -24.38
C GLU A 199 2.53 -9.21 -23.13
N ALA A 200 1.84 -8.07 -23.06
CA ALA A 200 0.96 -7.77 -21.93
C ALA A 200 -0.28 -8.67 -21.98
N SER A 201 -0.52 -9.42 -20.90
CA SER A 201 -1.76 -10.19 -20.73
C SER A 201 -2.90 -9.32 -20.22
N SER A 202 -2.60 -8.35 -19.37
CA SER A 202 -3.59 -7.38 -18.86
C SER A 202 -2.90 -6.12 -18.32
N VAL A 203 -3.67 -5.05 -18.16
CA VAL A 203 -3.21 -3.78 -17.60
C VAL A 203 -4.23 -3.34 -16.54
N LEU A 204 -3.75 -2.99 -15.35
CA LEU A 204 -4.53 -2.39 -14.26
C LEU A 204 -4.11 -0.93 -14.01
N GLY A 205 -4.94 -0.20 -13.30
CA GLY A 205 -4.82 1.24 -13.11
C GLY A 205 -5.83 2.03 -13.95
N PRO A 206 -5.72 3.36 -13.99
CA PRO A 206 -4.64 4.16 -13.44
C PRO A 206 -4.85 4.61 -11.99
N ALA A 207 -3.74 4.90 -11.32
CA ALA A 207 -3.72 5.86 -10.20
C ALA A 207 -2.72 6.99 -10.52
N LEU A 208 -2.88 8.16 -9.90
CA LEU A 208 -1.93 9.27 -10.12
C LEU A 208 -0.61 9.02 -9.38
N SER A 209 0.53 9.19 -10.04
CA SER A 209 1.85 9.01 -9.42
C SER A 209 2.55 10.33 -9.09
N GLY A 210 2.03 11.47 -9.55
CA GLY A 210 2.56 12.80 -9.24
C GLY A 210 1.92 13.90 -10.07
N GLU A 211 2.62 15.02 -10.24
CA GLU A 211 2.11 16.19 -10.99
C GLU A 211 1.98 15.97 -12.50
N HIS A 212 2.64 14.94 -13.04
CA HIS A 212 2.81 14.80 -14.49
C HIS A 212 2.51 13.41 -15.04
N SER A 213 2.25 12.40 -14.19
CA SER A 213 2.11 11.01 -14.62
C SER A 213 1.05 10.24 -13.83
N ALA A 214 0.45 9.26 -14.50
CA ALA A 214 -0.32 8.21 -13.86
C ALA A 214 0.46 6.89 -13.94
N VAL A 215 0.31 6.05 -12.93
CA VAL A 215 0.89 4.71 -12.90
C VAL A 215 -0.14 3.67 -13.28
N PHE A 216 0.33 2.69 -14.06
CA PHE A 216 -0.36 1.47 -14.44
C PHE A 216 0.46 0.27 -14.00
N GLU A 217 -0.20 -0.87 -13.79
CA GLU A 217 0.48 -2.15 -13.64
C GLU A 217 0.20 -3.02 -14.86
N VAL A 218 1.27 -3.51 -15.46
CA VAL A 218 1.22 -4.38 -16.63
C VAL A 218 1.53 -5.77 -16.18
N PHE A 219 0.62 -6.69 -16.45
CA PHE A 219 0.79 -8.11 -16.21
C PHE A 219 1.22 -8.80 -17.51
N TYR A 220 2.14 -9.75 -17.38
CA TYR A 220 2.68 -10.53 -18.48
C TYR A 220 2.89 -11.98 -18.03
N ASN A 221 3.36 -12.86 -18.93
CA ASN A 221 3.51 -14.29 -18.66
C ASN A 221 2.23 -14.92 -18.11
N ASN A 222 1.10 -14.71 -18.80
CA ASN A 222 -0.24 -15.15 -18.37
C ASN A 222 -0.68 -14.62 -16.99
N GLY A 223 -0.14 -13.48 -16.57
CA GLY A 223 -0.46 -12.85 -15.29
C GLY A 223 0.40 -13.31 -14.12
N ALA A 224 1.41 -14.17 -14.36
CA ALA A 224 2.34 -14.61 -13.32
C ALA A 224 3.27 -13.48 -12.85
N ASP A 225 3.63 -12.58 -13.75
CA ASP A 225 4.56 -11.49 -13.48
C ASP A 225 3.91 -10.14 -13.78
N SER A 226 4.37 -9.09 -13.08
CA SER A 226 3.93 -7.72 -13.32
C SER A 226 5.04 -6.67 -13.17
N PHE A 227 4.82 -5.50 -13.76
CA PHE A 227 5.64 -4.31 -13.51
C PHE A 227 4.78 -3.04 -13.48
N LEU A 228 5.23 -2.03 -12.74
CA LEU A 228 4.62 -0.71 -12.72
C LEU A 228 5.21 0.16 -13.83
N SER A 229 4.37 0.95 -14.50
CA SER A 229 4.78 1.93 -15.51
C SER A 229 4.16 3.29 -15.27
N ASP A 230 4.96 4.34 -15.35
CA ASP A 230 4.48 5.73 -15.34
C ASP A 230 4.22 6.24 -16.75
N ILE A 231 3.02 6.76 -16.98
CA ILE A 231 2.63 7.36 -18.26
C ILE A 231 2.34 8.85 -18.07
N PRO A 232 2.95 9.73 -18.89
CA PRO A 232 2.70 11.16 -18.85
C PRO A 232 1.23 11.54 -19.10
N TYR A 233 0.71 12.53 -18.38
CA TYR A 233 -0.66 13.03 -18.55
C TYR A 233 -0.94 13.59 -19.95
N GLU A 234 0.09 14.04 -20.68
CA GLU A 234 -0.06 14.48 -22.06
C GLU A 234 -0.59 13.38 -22.98
N VAL A 235 -0.13 12.14 -22.78
CA VAL A 235 -0.58 10.95 -23.51
C VAL A 235 -2.01 10.61 -23.11
N LEU A 236 -2.32 10.73 -21.81
CA LEU A 236 -3.60 10.30 -21.23
C LEU A 236 -4.69 11.39 -21.32
N ARG A 237 -4.36 12.60 -21.77
CA ARG A 237 -5.22 13.79 -21.67
C ARG A 237 -6.60 13.56 -22.30
N GLY A 238 -6.66 12.84 -23.42
CA GLY A 238 -7.91 12.51 -24.10
C GLY A 238 -8.84 11.65 -23.26
N ALA A 239 -8.29 10.66 -22.56
CA ALA A 239 -9.02 9.68 -21.76
C ALA A 239 -9.34 10.15 -20.33
N MET A 240 -8.55 11.08 -19.79
CA MET A 240 -8.75 11.59 -18.43
C MET A 240 -10.13 12.23 -18.25
N LYS A 241 -10.87 11.78 -17.24
CA LYS A 241 -12.20 12.31 -16.92
C LYS A 241 -12.12 13.75 -16.42
N ARG A 242 -13.21 14.50 -16.62
CA ARG A 242 -13.31 15.93 -16.27
C ARG A 242 -13.03 16.19 -14.79
N ARG A 243 -13.48 15.28 -13.92
CA ARG A 243 -13.27 15.37 -12.47
C ARG A 243 -11.78 15.36 -12.12
N VAL A 244 -11.01 14.41 -12.65
CA VAL A 244 -9.56 14.35 -12.44
C VAL A 244 -8.89 15.63 -12.92
N LYS A 245 -9.24 16.10 -14.12
CA LYS A 245 -8.73 17.38 -14.67
C LYS A 245 -9.03 18.58 -13.77
N LYS A 246 -10.17 18.58 -13.06
CA LYS A 246 -10.55 19.63 -12.11
C LYS A 246 -9.72 19.55 -10.83
N MET A 247 -9.60 18.35 -10.24
CA MET A 247 -8.78 18.10 -9.06
C MET A 247 -7.31 18.50 -9.30
N MET A 248 -6.74 18.15 -10.45
CA MET A 248 -5.35 18.50 -10.79
C MET A 248 -5.10 20.02 -10.90
N LYS A 249 -6.16 20.82 -11.09
CA LYS A 249 -6.08 22.29 -11.16
C LYS A 249 -6.47 22.97 -9.86
N ALA A 250 -6.99 22.21 -8.89
CA ALA A 250 -7.45 22.76 -7.64
C ALA A 250 -6.26 23.16 -6.76
N THR A 251 -6.45 24.26 -6.04
CA THR A 251 -5.59 24.65 -4.92
C THR A 251 -6.46 24.60 -3.68
N THR A 252 -6.07 23.81 -2.71
CA THR A 252 -6.81 23.57 -1.47
C THR A 252 -6.10 24.35 -0.38
N GLN A 253 -6.84 25.11 0.42
CA GLN A 253 -6.20 25.81 1.53
C GLN A 253 -5.86 24.80 2.65
N PRO A 254 -4.73 25.00 3.35
CA PRO A 254 -4.36 24.15 4.48
C PRO A 254 -5.45 24.24 5.56
N VAL A 255 -6.03 23.12 5.98
CA VAL A 255 -7.02 23.10 7.07
C VAL A 255 -6.32 23.33 8.42
N ALA A 256 -7.03 23.88 9.41
CA ALA A 256 -6.52 23.99 10.77
C ALA A 256 -6.23 22.59 11.34
N LEU A 257 -5.13 22.44 12.09
CA LEU A 257 -4.77 21.16 12.69
C LEU A 257 -5.86 20.74 13.69
N VAL A 258 -6.26 19.48 13.64
CA VAL A 258 -7.11 18.88 14.67
C VAL A 258 -6.25 18.64 15.91
N ASP A 259 -6.46 19.43 16.96
CA ASP A 259 -5.83 19.18 18.26
C ASP A 259 -6.40 17.90 18.90
N ASN A 260 -5.53 17.06 19.48
CA ASN A 260 -5.83 15.79 20.17
C ASN A 260 -6.12 14.57 19.28
N LEU A 261 -5.29 14.33 18.26
CA LEU A 261 -5.31 13.05 17.53
C LEU A 261 -4.57 11.97 18.34
N GLU A 262 -5.30 11.21 19.14
CA GLU A 262 -4.77 9.97 19.72
C GLU A 262 -4.76 8.88 18.64
N PHE A 263 -3.56 8.44 18.25
CA PHE A 263 -3.37 7.25 17.43
C PHE A 263 -3.08 6.08 18.37
N ASN A 264 -4.04 5.16 18.49
CA ASN A 264 -3.77 3.89 19.14
C ASN A 264 -3.19 2.97 18.06
N ASP A 265 -1.90 2.68 18.13
CA ASP A 265 -1.24 1.83 17.14
C ASP A 265 -1.83 0.41 17.12
N GLY A 266 -2.53 0.01 18.19
CA GLY A 266 -3.30 -1.24 18.26
C GLY A 266 -2.48 -2.48 17.96
N ILE A 267 -1.15 -2.36 18.02
CA ILE A 267 -0.20 -3.45 17.92
C ILE A 267 -0.14 -4.06 19.32
N ASP A 268 -0.80 -5.20 19.47
CA ASP A 268 -0.41 -6.10 20.55
C ASP A 268 0.94 -6.70 20.14
N ASP A 269 2.01 -6.14 20.71
CA ASP A 269 3.40 -6.55 20.45
C ASP A 269 3.62 -8.06 20.71
N SER A 270 2.70 -8.73 21.43
CA SER A 270 2.74 -10.17 21.66
C SER A 270 2.43 -11.03 20.43
N LEU A 271 1.87 -10.46 19.35
CA LEU A 271 1.45 -11.21 18.15
C LEU A 271 2.47 -11.20 17.00
N THR A 272 3.53 -10.38 17.10
CA THR A 272 4.51 -10.21 16.01
C THR A 272 5.76 -11.04 16.28
N ILE A 273 6.00 -12.07 15.46
CA ILE A 273 7.15 -12.99 15.65
C ILE A 273 8.45 -12.41 15.07
N CYS A 274 8.38 -11.63 13.99
CA CYS A 274 9.55 -10.98 13.39
C CYS A 274 9.23 -9.54 12.97
N LYS A 275 9.98 -8.56 13.51
CA LYS A 275 9.93 -7.15 13.06
C LYS A 275 10.82 -6.88 11.83
N GLN A 276 11.66 -7.85 11.42
CA GLN A 276 12.56 -7.76 10.27
C GLN A 276 12.73 -9.15 9.60
N PRO A 277 12.21 -9.37 8.38
CA PRO A 277 12.26 -10.69 7.73
C PRO A 277 13.64 -11.06 7.15
N ASP A 278 14.62 -10.15 7.13
CA ASP A 278 15.93 -10.40 6.53
C ASP A 278 16.91 -11.16 7.46
N VAL A 279 16.50 -11.49 8.68
CA VAL A 279 17.29 -12.31 9.59
C VAL A 279 16.57 -13.63 9.81
N GLN A 280 17.09 -14.70 9.19
CA GLN A 280 16.64 -16.07 9.49
C GLN A 280 16.77 -16.34 11.00
N PRO A 281 15.77 -16.95 11.65
CA PRO A 281 15.88 -17.36 13.04
C PRO A 281 16.97 -18.44 13.17
N THR A 282 18.07 -18.10 13.83
CA THR A 282 19.11 -19.07 14.18
C THR A 282 18.63 -19.94 15.35
N TYR A 283 18.48 -21.24 15.12
CA TYR A 283 18.25 -22.23 16.16
C TYR A 283 19.40 -22.24 17.18
N LYS A 284 19.15 -21.85 18.43
CA LYS A 284 20.07 -22.14 19.54
C LYS A 284 19.94 -23.62 19.91
N ASN A 285 20.74 -24.47 19.28
CA ASN A 285 20.95 -25.82 19.76
C ASN A 285 22.45 -26.15 19.82
N THR A 286 23.08 -25.75 20.92
CA THR A 286 24.39 -26.30 21.32
C THR A 286 24.32 -26.72 22.78
N ARG A 287 23.78 -27.93 23.01
CA ARG A 287 24.38 -28.84 23.98
C ARG A 287 25.44 -29.65 23.23
N VAL A 288 26.65 -29.12 23.15
CA VAL A 288 27.82 -29.97 22.90
C VAL A 288 28.33 -30.38 24.26
N ARG A 289 28.14 -31.66 24.59
CA ARG A 289 28.75 -32.31 25.74
C ARG A 289 30.27 -32.21 25.63
N ASP A 290 30.88 -31.86 26.75
CA ASP A 290 32.29 -32.14 27.03
C ASP A 290 32.66 -33.59 26.64
N LYS A 291 33.71 -33.74 25.85
CA LYS A 291 34.70 -34.80 26.04
C LYS A 291 36.10 -34.27 25.78
N LYS A 292 36.89 -34.33 26.84
CA LYS A 292 38.35 -34.14 26.91
C LYS A 292 39.11 -35.19 26.09
N SER A 293 40.41 -34.87 25.91
CA SER A 293 41.59 -35.75 25.76
C SER A 293 41.75 -36.48 24.41
N PHE A 294 42.90 -36.49 23.74
CA PHE A 294 44.30 -36.15 24.05
C PHE A 294 44.91 -35.26 22.95
#